data_AF-A0A521YDG7-F1
#
_entry.id   AF-A0A521YDG7-F1
#
_cell.length_a   1.000
_cell.length_b   1.000
_cell.length_c   1.000
_cell.angle_alpha   90.00
_cell.angle_beta   90.00
_cell.angle_gamma   90.00
#
_symmetry.space_group_name_H-M   'P 1'
#
loop_
_entity.id
_entity.type
_entity.pdbx_description
1 polymer ?
#
loop_
_entity_poly.entity_id
_entity_poly.type
_entity_poly.pdbx_seq_one_letter_code
_entity_poly.pdbx_strand_id
1 'polypeptide(L)'
;MVDSIIENCYKPSLQALSYTFSEDGKTITIYSHAIIGLETIQDLAHKLKLTYKDETILDLANTIDAINEKLRMLVKNKEVHTLSQVASFLRLTENRKSDENSLFRPHRHNDYYLCFVHGHEMTDLGVNLGHIFTLDNLLGKMHTMLTGQYTFICTRLYPKPQLHVEKSQQVSLYGKASCTMFAYEEKQDKREADIAESIRKAVERMAFV
;
A
#
# COMPACT_ATOMS: atom_id res chain seq x y z
N MET A 1 -3.75 -31.56 -7.81
CA MET A 1 -3.40 -30.75 -6.62
C MET A 1 -3.11 -29.30 -7.01
N VAL A 2 -2.22 -29.06 -7.98
CA VAL A 2 -1.92 -27.71 -8.49
C VAL A 2 -3.17 -27.00 -9.04
N ASP A 3 -3.98 -27.68 -9.84
CA ASP A 3 -5.20 -27.08 -10.43
C ASP A 3 -6.18 -26.57 -9.38
N SER A 4 -6.35 -27.29 -8.26
CA SER A 4 -7.25 -26.86 -7.19
C SER A 4 -6.75 -25.59 -6.50
N ILE A 5 -5.43 -25.42 -6.33
CA ILE A 5 -4.84 -24.20 -5.79
C ILE A 5 -5.02 -23.04 -6.78
N ILE A 6 -4.81 -23.31 -8.08
CA ILE A 6 -4.98 -22.31 -9.13
C ILE A 6 -6.43 -21.80 -9.18
N GLU A 7 -7.40 -22.72 -9.24
CA GLU A 7 -8.81 -22.36 -9.39
C GLU A 7 -9.42 -21.77 -8.11
N ASN A 8 -9.05 -22.29 -6.93
CA ASN A 8 -9.70 -21.91 -5.68
C ASN A 8 -8.99 -20.78 -4.93
N CYS A 9 -7.68 -20.59 -5.14
CA CYS A 9 -6.89 -19.61 -4.38
C CYS A 9 -6.34 -18.52 -5.29
N TYR A 10 -5.64 -18.89 -6.37
CA TYR A 10 -4.91 -17.92 -7.19
C TYR A 10 -5.85 -17.06 -8.04
N LYS A 11 -6.64 -17.67 -8.92
CA LYS A 11 -7.52 -16.94 -9.86
C LYS A 11 -8.53 -16.01 -9.17
N PRO A 12 -9.19 -16.41 -8.06
CA PRO A 12 -10.14 -15.52 -7.37
C PRO A 12 -9.47 -14.29 -6.74
N SER A 13 -8.20 -14.38 -6.38
CA SER A 13 -7.44 -13.27 -5.79
C SER A 13 -6.87 -12.27 -6.83
N LEU A 14 -6.93 -12.60 -8.12
CA LEU A 14 -6.37 -11.73 -9.15
C LEU A 14 -7.18 -10.44 -9.29
N GLN A 15 -6.48 -9.31 -9.18
CA GLN A 15 -6.97 -7.97 -9.45
C GLN A 15 -5.97 -7.26 -10.34
N ALA A 16 -6.45 -6.47 -11.30
CA ALA A 16 -5.60 -5.58 -12.09
C ALA A 16 -5.09 -4.43 -11.21
N LEU A 17 -6.00 -3.89 -10.39
CA LEU A 17 -5.78 -2.78 -9.46
C LEU A 17 -6.58 -3.07 -8.19
N SER A 18 -6.07 -2.66 -7.05
CA SER A 18 -6.82 -2.65 -5.79
C SER A 18 -6.97 -1.21 -5.31
N TYR A 19 -7.93 -0.95 -4.42
CA TYR A 19 -8.04 0.35 -3.79
C TYR A 19 -8.60 0.26 -2.36
N THR A 20 -8.35 1.29 -1.57
CA THR A 20 -8.97 1.50 -0.25
C THR A 20 -9.37 2.96 -0.11
N PHE A 21 -10.32 3.22 0.79
CA PHE A 21 -10.69 4.57 1.20
C PHE A 21 -10.08 4.91 2.55
N SER A 22 -9.77 6.19 2.76
CA SER A 22 -9.51 6.73 4.09
C SER A 22 -10.77 6.71 4.95
N GLU A 23 -10.61 6.80 6.28
CA GLU A 23 -11.74 6.84 7.23
C GLU A 23 -12.68 8.02 6.98
N ASP A 24 -12.16 9.14 6.49
CA ASP A 24 -12.94 10.33 6.15
C ASP A 24 -13.65 10.25 4.78
N GLY A 25 -13.39 9.18 4.01
CA GLY A 25 -13.97 8.96 2.68
C GLY A 25 -13.49 9.94 1.61
N LYS A 26 -12.47 10.76 1.87
CA LYS A 26 -11.98 11.79 0.93
C LYS A 26 -10.76 11.36 0.12
N THR A 27 -10.09 10.29 0.53
CA THR A 27 -8.87 9.81 -0.11
C THR A 27 -9.08 8.40 -0.63
N ILE A 28 -8.73 8.15 -1.89
CA ILE A 28 -8.62 6.81 -2.46
C ILE A 28 -7.13 6.47 -2.62
N THR A 29 -6.73 5.33 -2.05
CA THR A 29 -5.39 4.79 -2.24
C THR A 29 -5.46 3.66 -3.25
N ILE A 30 -4.73 3.80 -4.36
CA ILE A 30 -4.70 2.83 -5.45
C ILE A 30 -3.44 1.98 -5.32
N TYR A 31 -3.61 0.66 -5.37
CA TYR A 31 -2.53 -0.32 -5.31
C TYR A 31 -2.34 -0.98 -6.67
N SER A 32 -1.11 -0.96 -7.17
CA SER A 32 -0.71 -1.58 -8.43
C SER A 32 0.57 -2.38 -8.27
N HIS A 33 0.87 -3.22 -9.25
CA HIS A 33 2.14 -3.95 -9.27
C HIS A 33 3.30 -3.02 -9.67
N ALA A 34 3.16 -2.36 -10.82
CA ALA A 34 4.13 -1.40 -11.36
C ALA A 34 3.68 0.07 -11.16
N ILE A 35 4.55 1.01 -11.51
CA ILE A 35 4.28 2.45 -11.44
C ILE A 35 3.23 2.84 -12.49
N ILE A 36 2.16 3.51 -12.09
CA ILE A 36 1.05 3.94 -12.97
C ILE A 36 0.48 5.30 -12.54
N GLY A 37 -0.22 5.99 -13.45
CA GLY A 37 -1.09 7.12 -13.14
C GLY A 37 -2.53 6.90 -13.61
N LEU A 38 -3.37 7.93 -13.45
CA LEU A 38 -4.79 7.86 -13.85
C LEU A 38 -4.95 7.65 -15.36
N GLU A 39 -4.04 8.20 -16.17
CA GLU A 39 -4.02 8.00 -17.63
C GLU A 39 -3.94 6.51 -18.00
N THR A 40 -3.20 5.73 -17.21
CA THR A 40 -3.07 4.29 -17.43
C THR A 40 -4.39 3.56 -17.12
N ILE A 41 -5.11 3.99 -16.08
CA ILE A 41 -6.43 3.42 -15.71
C ILE A 41 -7.46 3.76 -16.79
N GLN A 42 -7.47 5.00 -17.26
CA GLN A 42 -8.34 5.47 -18.34
C GLN A 42 -8.08 4.71 -19.64
N ASP A 43 -6.83 4.61 -20.06
CA ASP A 43 -6.44 3.87 -21.26
C ASP A 43 -6.83 2.40 -21.16
N LEU A 44 -6.67 1.78 -19.98
CA LEU A 44 -7.07 0.39 -19.76
C LEU A 44 -8.59 0.22 -19.87
N ALA A 45 -9.38 1.08 -19.23
CA ALA A 45 -10.84 1.05 -19.34
C ALA A 45 -11.28 1.15 -20.81
N HIS A 46 -10.72 2.11 -21.57
CA HIS A 46 -11.02 2.27 -22.99
C HIS A 46 -10.65 1.03 -23.82
N LYS A 47 -9.47 0.44 -23.61
CA LYS A 47 -9.04 -0.76 -24.34
C LYS A 47 -9.89 -1.98 -24.01
N LEU A 48 -10.41 -2.06 -22.78
CA LEU A 48 -11.35 -3.09 -22.35
C LEU A 48 -12.80 -2.79 -22.77
N LYS A 49 -13.04 -1.67 -23.46
CA LYS A 49 -14.36 -1.17 -23.89
C LYS A 49 -15.30 -0.92 -22.70
N LEU A 50 -14.74 -0.41 -21.61
CA LEU A 50 -15.45 0.01 -20.41
C LEU A 50 -15.60 1.53 -20.40
N THR A 51 -16.64 2.03 -19.74
CA THR A 51 -16.79 3.45 -19.48
C THR A 51 -15.86 3.87 -18.35
N TYR A 52 -14.97 4.82 -18.62
CA TYR A 52 -14.13 5.44 -17.60
C TYR A 52 -14.87 6.63 -16.98
N LYS A 53 -14.89 6.70 -15.65
CA LYS A 53 -15.42 7.82 -14.88
C LYS A 53 -14.55 8.06 -13.65
N ASP A 54 -14.21 9.32 -13.40
CA ASP A 54 -13.40 9.76 -12.27
C ASP A 54 -13.87 11.10 -11.69
N GLU A 55 -15.11 11.52 -11.98
CA GLU A 55 -15.68 12.77 -11.48
C GLU A 55 -15.74 12.78 -9.95
N THR A 56 -16.10 11.63 -9.35
CA THR A 56 -16.08 11.41 -7.91
C THR A 56 -15.20 10.23 -7.53
N ILE A 57 -14.83 10.16 -6.25
CA ILE A 57 -14.06 9.05 -5.68
C ILE A 57 -14.77 7.69 -5.88
N LEU A 58 -16.11 7.66 -5.83
CA LEU A 58 -16.92 6.47 -6.06
C LEU A 58 -16.95 6.08 -7.53
N ASP A 59 -16.97 7.06 -8.44
CA ASP A 59 -16.93 6.80 -9.87
C ASP A 59 -15.60 6.13 -10.28
N LEU A 60 -14.49 6.61 -9.74
CA LEU A 60 -13.18 6.00 -9.97
C LEU A 60 -13.11 4.57 -9.40
N ALA A 61 -13.62 4.37 -8.19
CA ALA A 61 -13.72 3.04 -7.57
C ALA A 61 -14.57 2.07 -8.42
N ASN A 62 -15.73 2.51 -8.89
CA ASN A 62 -16.60 1.73 -9.78
C ASN A 62 -15.91 1.41 -11.11
N THR A 63 -15.12 2.33 -11.66
CA THR A 63 -14.31 2.09 -12.85
C THR A 63 -13.27 0.99 -12.60
N ILE A 64 -12.57 1.01 -11.46
CA ILE A 64 -11.61 -0.02 -11.07
C ILE A 64 -12.31 -1.38 -10.88
N ASP A 65 -13.48 -1.39 -10.25
CA ASP A 65 -14.27 -2.62 -10.07
C ASP A 65 -14.73 -3.22 -11.40
N ALA A 66 -15.15 -2.40 -12.35
CA ALA A 66 -15.50 -2.84 -13.70
C ALA A 66 -14.30 -3.43 -14.46
N ILE A 67 -13.11 -2.83 -14.32
CA ILE A 67 -11.86 -3.38 -14.88
C ILE A 67 -11.58 -4.76 -14.27
N ASN A 68 -11.66 -4.88 -12.94
CA ASN A 68 -11.43 -6.14 -12.24
C ASN A 68 -12.46 -7.22 -12.60
N GLU A 69 -13.72 -6.84 -12.79
CA GLU A 69 -14.76 -7.76 -13.26
C GLU A 69 -14.45 -8.27 -14.66
N LYS A 70 -14.06 -7.38 -15.58
CA LYS A 70 -13.65 -7.77 -16.92
C LYS A 70 -12.44 -8.71 -16.89
N LEU A 71 -11.46 -8.45 -16.03
CA LEU A 71 -10.31 -9.35 -15.84
C LEU A 71 -10.77 -10.73 -15.34
N ARG A 72 -11.66 -10.79 -14.34
CA ARG A 72 -12.20 -12.07 -13.84
C ARG A 72 -12.92 -12.86 -14.92
N MET A 73 -13.66 -12.20 -15.81
CA MET A 73 -14.26 -12.85 -16.98
C MET A 73 -13.21 -13.43 -17.92
N LEU A 74 -12.15 -12.67 -18.24
CA LEU A 74 -11.06 -13.15 -19.10
C LEU A 74 -10.30 -14.32 -18.47
N VAL A 75 -10.08 -14.30 -17.15
CA VAL A 75 -9.49 -15.41 -16.40
C VAL A 75 -10.36 -16.67 -16.49
N LYS A 76 -11.67 -16.53 -16.30
CA LYS A 76 -12.64 -17.63 -16.41
C LYS A 76 -12.68 -18.22 -17.82
N ASN A 77 -12.60 -17.37 -18.85
CA ASN A 77 -12.61 -17.76 -20.25
C ASN A 77 -11.24 -18.26 -20.77
N LYS A 78 -10.18 -18.17 -19.96
CA LYS A 78 -8.78 -18.47 -20.36
C LYS A 78 -8.24 -17.54 -21.46
N GLU A 79 -8.74 -16.30 -21.50
CA GLU A 79 -8.44 -15.27 -22.49
C GLU A 79 -7.47 -14.20 -21.98
N VAL A 80 -6.90 -14.34 -20.78
CA VAL A 80 -5.97 -13.32 -20.20
C VAL A 80 -4.80 -13.02 -21.13
N HIS A 81 -4.35 -14.00 -21.91
CA HIS A 81 -3.27 -13.85 -22.88
C HIS A 81 -3.56 -12.76 -23.93
N THR A 82 -4.84 -12.44 -24.20
CA THR A 82 -5.20 -11.36 -25.13
C THR A 82 -4.85 -9.97 -24.58
N LEU A 83 -4.67 -9.83 -23.26
CA LEU A 83 -4.26 -8.57 -22.63
C LEU A 83 -2.77 -8.26 -22.83
N SER A 84 -1.95 -9.25 -23.22
CA SER A 84 -0.53 -9.02 -23.53
C SER A 84 -0.30 -8.06 -24.69
N GLN A 85 -1.29 -7.87 -25.56
CA GLN A 85 -1.25 -6.91 -26.67
C GLN A 85 -1.74 -5.52 -26.27
N VAL A 86 -2.28 -5.37 -25.06
CA VAL A 86 -2.82 -4.11 -24.55
C VAL A 86 -1.72 -3.36 -23.81
N ALA A 87 -1.20 -2.30 -24.43
CA ALA A 87 -0.09 -1.52 -23.88
C ALA A 87 -0.34 -1.00 -22.46
N SER A 88 -1.56 -0.57 -22.13
CA SER A 88 -1.91 -0.12 -20.78
C SER A 88 -1.92 -1.26 -19.75
N PHE A 89 -2.23 -2.49 -20.16
CA PHE A 89 -2.11 -3.67 -19.29
C PHE A 89 -0.64 -4.02 -19.07
N LEU A 90 0.21 -3.95 -20.10
CA LEU A 90 1.66 -4.10 -19.94
C LEU A 90 2.24 -3.03 -19.00
N ARG A 91 1.73 -1.80 -19.05
CA ARG A 91 2.12 -0.76 -18.09
C ARG A 91 1.77 -1.15 -16.64
N LEU A 92 0.61 -1.77 -16.40
CA LEU A 92 0.25 -2.25 -15.05
C LEU A 92 1.25 -3.29 -14.51
N THR A 93 1.82 -4.13 -15.37
CA THR A 93 2.63 -5.28 -14.98
C THR A 93 4.14 -5.06 -15.10
N GLU A 94 4.58 -4.17 -15.98
CA GLU A 94 5.99 -4.05 -16.38
C GLU A 94 6.51 -2.62 -16.45
N ASN A 95 5.74 -1.59 -16.07
CA ASN A 95 6.25 -0.23 -16.15
C ASN A 95 7.41 -0.01 -15.18
N ARG A 96 8.60 0.24 -15.73
CA ARG A 96 9.87 0.47 -15.00
C ARG A 96 10.39 1.90 -15.12
N LYS A 97 9.70 2.76 -15.88
CA LYS A 97 10.13 4.14 -16.09
C LYS A 97 9.11 5.11 -15.49
N SER A 98 9.50 5.73 -14.40
CA SER A 98 8.92 6.98 -13.91
C SER A 98 9.47 8.15 -14.74
N ASP A 99 9.15 8.23 -16.03
CA ASP A 99 9.24 9.55 -16.65
C ASP A 99 8.08 10.36 -16.06
N GLU A 100 8.33 11.11 -14.99
CA GLU A 100 7.31 11.82 -14.22
C GLU A 100 6.47 12.75 -15.10
N ASN A 101 7.05 13.24 -16.20
CA ASN A 101 6.34 14.06 -17.18
C ASN A 101 5.30 13.28 -18.00
N SER A 102 5.28 11.95 -17.91
CA SER A 102 4.33 11.08 -18.62
C SER A 102 3.24 10.48 -17.73
N LEU A 103 3.36 10.58 -16.40
CA LEU A 103 2.44 9.97 -15.45
C LEU A 103 1.59 11.04 -14.76
N PHE A 104 0.26 10.96 -14.94
CA PHE A 104 -0.69 11.84 -14.27
C PHE A 104 -1.06 11.24 -12.90
N ARG A 105 -0.26 11.60 -11.89
CA ARG A 105 -0.42 11.21 -10.48
C ARG A 105 -0.64 12.44 -9.59
N PRO A 106 -1.76 13.18 -9.74
CA PRO A 106 -2.00 14.34 -8.90
C PRO A 106 -2.35 13.90 -7.48
N HIS A 107 -1.89 14.65 -6.46
CA HIS A 107 -2.33 14.41 -5.07
C HIS A 107 -3.84 14.69 -4.88
N ARG A 108 -4.40 15.59 -5.69
CA ARG A 108 -5.81 15.95 -5.69
C ARG A 108 -6.36 15.88 -7.10
N HIS A 109 -7.48 15.19 -7.26
CA HIS A 109 -8.23 15.12 -8.51
C HIS A 109 -9.70 15.42 -8.19
N ASN A 110 -10.27 16.41 -8.88
CA ASN A 110 -11.60 16.94 -8.55
C ASN A 110 -11.72 17.34 -7.06
N ASP A 111 -12.70 16.78 -6.36
CA ASP A 111 -13.00 17.04 -4.95
C ASP A 111 -12.41 15.99 -3.98
N TYR A 112 -11.57 15.08 -4.46
CA TYR A 112 -10.96 14.02 -3.65
C TYR A 112 -9.43 13.94 -3.79
N TYR A 113 -8.81 13.18 -2.88
CA TYR A 113 -7.37 12.96 -2.80
C TYR A 113 -6.97 11.58 -3.32
N LEU A 114 -5.78 11.51 -3.89
CA LEU A 114 -5.22 10.29 -4.47
C LEU A 114 -3.90 9.95 -3.80
N CYS A 115 -3.76 8.67 -3.48
CA CYS A 115 -2.50 8.04 -3.11
C CYS A 115 -2.21 6.86 -4.05
N PHE A 116 -0.96 6.70 -4.45
CA PHE A 116 -0.51 5.60 -5.30
C PHE A 116 0.48 4.72 -4.54
N VAL A 117 0.26 3.41 -4.54
CA VAL A 117 1.11 2.42 -3.90
C VAL A 117 1.52 1.36 -4.93
N HIS A 118 2.82 1.15 -5.13
CA HIS A 118 3.33 0.14 -6.08
C HIS A 118 4.45 -0.71 -5.50
N GLY A 119 4.73 -1.87 -6.10
CA GLY A 119 5.60 -2.90 -5.49
C GLY A 119 7.02 -2.99 -6.05
N HIS A 120 7.19 -2.77 -7.35
CA HIS A 120 8.49 -2.83 -8.02
C HIS A 120 8.91 -1.39 -8.36
N GLU A 121 10.14 -1.01 -8.02
CA GLU A 121 10.94 0.11 -8.57
C GLU A 121 11.53 1.06 -7.50
N MET A 122 12.85 1.25 -7.62
CA MET A 122 13.66 2.12 -6.75
C MET A 122 13.75 3.56 -7.26
N THR A 123 13.35 3.85 -8.51
CA THR A 123 13.45 5.21 -9.08
C THR A 123 12.48 6.19 -8.43
N ASP A 124 11.34 5.72 -7.90
CA ASP A 124 10.39 6.55 -7.14
C ASP A 124 10.88 6.83 -5.69
N LEU A 125 12.00 6.24 -5.24
CA LEU A 125 12.58 6.52 -3.90
C LEU A 125 13.04 7.99 -3.73
N GLY A 126 13.21 8.73 -4.83
CA GLY A 126 13.53 10.15 -4.82
C GLY A 126 12.31 11.08 -4.81
N VAL A 127 11.12 10.55 -5.09
CA VAL A 127 9.89 11.33 -5.33
C VAL A 127 9.07 11.35 -4.04
N ASN A 128 9.57 12.08 -3.05
CA ASN A 128 8.90 12.20 -1.74
C ASN A 128 7.72 13.19 -1.83
N LEU A 129 6.73 12.88 -2.65
CA LEU A 129 5.53 13.72 -2.86
C LEU A 129 4.43 13.46 -1.79
N GLY A 130 4.69 12.65 -0.77
CA GLY A 130 3.77 12.39 0.35
C GLY A 130 2.51 11.58 0.02
N HIS A 131 2.26 11.28 -1.27
CA HIS A 131 1.10 10.54 -1.76
C HIS A 131 1.45 9.45 -2.77
N ILE A 132 2.74 9.18 -2.96
CA ILE A 132 3.25 8.11 -3.81
C ILE A 132 4.16 7.26 -2.93
N PHE A 133 3.90 5.96 -2.87
CA PHE A 133 4.56 5.03 -1.98
C PHE A 133 5.06 3.82 -2.76
N THR A 134 6.36 3.54 -2.63
CA THR A 134 6.94 2.28 -3.11
C THR A 134 7.06 1.29 -1.95
N LEU A 135 6.53 0.09 -2.15
CA LEU A 135 6.74 -1.06 -1.27
C LEU A 135 8.06 -1.77 -1.59
N ASP A 136 8.80 -1.30 -2.61
CA ASP A 136 10.16 -1.73 -2.92
C ASP A 136 11.16 -1.16 -1.90
N ASN A 137 11.01 -1.57 -0.65
CA ASN A 137 11.92 -1.24 0.43
C ASN A 137 12.51 -2.52 1.03
N LEU A 138 13.44 -2.36 1.96
CA LEU A 138 14.19 -3.49 2.55
C LEU A 138 13.31 -4.41 3.41
N LEU A 139 12.11 -3.97 3.80
CA LEU A 139 11.16 -4.77 4.56
C LEU A 139 10.70 -5.97 3.74
N GLY A 140 10.93 -7.18 4.25
CA GLY A 140 10.55 -8.42 3.56
C GLY A 140 11.48 -8.86 2.43
N LYS A 141 12.49 -8.06 2.05
CA LYS A 141 13.49 -8.42 1.02
C LYS A 141 14.80 -8.97 1.59
N MET A 142 15.31 -8.41 2.69
CA MET A 142 16.55 -8.88 3.31
C MET A 142 16.47 -8.90 4.84
N HIS A 143 16.64 -10.09 5.43
CA HIS A 143 16.61 -10.30 6.88
C HIS A 143 17.73 -9.54 7.64
N THR A 144 18.82 -9.20 6.96
CA THR A 144 19.97 -8.48 7.54
C THR A 144 19.87 -6.95 7.43
N MET A 145 18.89 -6.42 6.71
CA MET A 145 18.77 -4.98 6.43
C MET A 145 17.45 -4.38 6.93
N LEU A 146 16.85 -4.99 7.95
CA LEU A 146 15.66 -4.50 8.66
C LEU A 146 16.00 -3.33 9.59
N THR A 147 16.60 -2.29 9.02
CA THR A 147 16.94 -1.04 9.72
C THR A 147 16.39 0.11 8.90
N GLY A 148 15.46 0.87 9.48
CA GLY A 148 14.83 2.01 8.80
C GLY A 148 13.54 2.46 9.50
N GLN A 149 13.01 3.61 9.08
CA GLN A 149 11.67 4.04 9.46
C GLN A 149 10.65 3.39 8.53
N TYR A 150 9.68 2.70 9.12
CA TYR A 150 8.61 2.06 8.38
C TYR A 150 7.28 2.65 8.80
N THR A 151 6.45 2.99 7.81
CA THR A 151 5.06 3.37 8.06
C THR A 151 4.21 2.13 7.81
N PHE A 152 3.51 1.68 8.85
CA PHE A 152 2.58 0.57 8.74
C PHE A 152 1.15 1.10 8.80
N ILE A 153 0.28 0.50 8.01
CA ILE A 153 -1.17 0.64 8.14
C ILE A 153 -1.67 -0.62 8.83
N CYS A 154 -1.89 -0.54 10.14
CA CYS A 154 -2.45 -1.65 10.90
C CYS A 154 -3.97 -1.61 10.82
N THR A 155 -4.57 -2.73 10.39
CA THR A 155 -6.01 -2.96 10.46
C THR A 155 -6.27 -4.05 11.51
N ARG A 156 -7.09 -3.74 12.52
CA ARG A 156 -7.52 -4.75 13.48
C ARG A 156 -8.54 -5.67 12.81
N LEU A 157 -8.15 -6.91 12.55
CA LEU A 157 -9.08 -7.94 12.10
C LEU A 157 -9.96 -8.37 13.29
N TYR A 158 -11.14 -7.76 13.42
CA TYR A 158 -12.25 -8.34 14.18
C TYR A 158 -12.95 -9.42 13.33
N PRO A 159 -13.67 -10.40 13.92
CA PRO A 159 -14.20 -11.58 13.21
C PRO A 159 -15.36 -11.32 12.24
N LYS A 160 -15.49 -10.11 11.67
CA LYS A 160 -16.36 -9.78 10.52
C LYS A 160 -15.62 -8.82 9.58
N PRO A 161 -15.76 -8.96 8.24
CA PRO A 161 -14.99 -8.17 7.28
C PRO A 161 -15.61 -6.77 7.14
N GLN A 162 -15.32 -5.90 8.11
CA GLN A 162 -15.38 -4.46 7.91
C GLN A 162 -13.97 -3.96 8.18
N LEU A 163 -13.25 -3.61 7.12
CA LEU A 163 -11.93 -3.00 7.23
C LEU A 163 -12.07 -1.65 7.96
N HIS A 164 -11.61 -1.60 9.20
CA HIS A 164 -11.39 -0.36 9.96
C HIS A 164 -9.88 -0.08 9.98
N VAL A 165 -9.48 1.08 9.48
CA VAL A 165 -8.08 1.53 9.36
C VAL A 165 -7.80 2.55 10.46
N GLU A 166 -7.43 2.10 11.65
CA GLU A 166 -7.47 2.95 12.86
C GLU A 166 -6.39 4.04 12.98
N LYS A 167 -5.31 4.02 12.16
CA LYS A 167 -4.31 5.11 11.95
C LYS A 167 -3.07 4.58 11.23
N SER A 168 -2.36 5.45 10.51
CA SER A 168 -0.96 5.21 10.15
C SER A 168 -0.07 5.46 11.37
N GLN A 169 0.80 4.51 11.69
CA GLN A 169 1.85 4.67 12.71
C GLN A 169 3.21 4.55 12.04
N GLN A 170 4.10 5.49 12.34
CA GLN A 170 5.53 5.34 12.05
C GLN A 170 6.18 4.57 13.19
N VAL A 171 6.85 3.47 12.87
CA VAL A 171 7.62 2.68 13.82
C VAL A 171 9.03 2.51 13.28
N SER A 172 10.02 2.87 14.11
CA SER A 172 11.42 2.57 13.82
C SER A 172 11.68 1.11 14.21
N LEU A 173 11.99 0.27 13.21
CA LEU A 173 12.35 -1.12 13.47
C LEU A 173 13.88 -1.23 13.58
N TYR A 174 14.34 -1.79 14.69
CA TYR A 174 15.75 -2.13 14.92
C TYR A 174 15.88 -3.64 15.10
N GLY A 175 16.33 -4.35 14.06
CA GLY A 175 16.61 -5.78 14.16
C GLY A 175 18.00 -6.07 14.71
N LYS A 176 18.09 -6.80 15.85
CA LYS A 176 19.22 -7.70 16.12
C LYS A 176 18.76 -9.13 15.88
N ALA A 177 19.60 -9.90 15.21
CA ALA A 177 19.34 -11.22 14.67
C ALA A 177 18.73 -12.20 15.70
N SER A 178 17.41 -12.35 15.68
CA SER A 178 16.65 -13.59 15.85
C SER A 178 15.17 -13.21 15.80
N CYS A 179 14.37 -14.05 15.17
CA CYS A 179 13.00 -13.79 14.77
C CYS A 179 12.08 -13.50 15.96
N THR A 180 11.82 -12.23 16.28
CA THR A 180 10.60 -11.76 16.95
C THR A 180 10.41 -10.27 16.63
N MET A 181 9.40 -9.93 15.83
CA MET A 181 9.08 -8.53 15.52
C MET A 181 8.28 -7.92 16.68
N PHE A 182 8.87 -7.00 17.41
CA PHE A 182 8.17 -6.17 18.38
C PHE A 182 7.99 -4.78 17.78
N ALA A 183 6.74 -4.38 17.55
CA ALA A 183 6.42 -2.97 17.30
C ALA A 183 6.60 -2.22 18.64
N TYR A 184 7.55 -1.30 18.69
CA TYR A 184 7.66 -0.37 19.82
C TYR A 184 6.76 0.83 19.53
N GLU A 185 5.61 0.89 20.21
CA GLU A 185 4.91 2.16 20.35
C GLU A 185 5.73 3.01 21.32
N GLU A 186 6.23 4.16 20.87
CA GLU A 186 6.79 5.17 21.75
C GLU A 186 5.63 5.79 22.57
N LYS A 187 5.13 5.04 23.55
CA LYS A 187 4.35 5.62 24.64
C LYS A 187 5.36 6.35 25.50
N GLN A 188 5.27 7.68 25.53
CA GLN A 188 5.81 8.47 26.63
C GLN A 188 5.16 7.98 27.93
N ASP A 189 5.70 6.91 28.51
CA ASP A 189 5.19 6.32 29.73
C ASP A 189 5.75 7.14 30.90
N LYS A 190 4.87 7.96 31.51
CA LYS A 190 5.16 8.76 32.70
C LYS A 190 5.79 7.94 33.85
N ARG A 191 5.69 6.61 33.81
CA ARG A 191 6.34 5.70 34.76
C ARG A 191 7.86 5.71 34.70
N GLU A 192 8.49 5.90 33.53
CA GLU A 192 9.96 5.93 33.46
C GLU A 192 10.53 7.20 34.08
N ALA A 193 9.82 8.32 33.96
CA ALA A 193 10.16 9.57 34.64
C ALA A 193 10.01 9.43 36.18
N ASP A 194 8.95 8.78 36.65
CA ASP A 194 8.72 8.56 38.08
C ASP A 194 9.72 7.57 38.72
N ILE A 195 10.18 6.57 37.94
CA ILE A 195 11.23 5.63 38.37
C ILE A 195 12.59 6.33 38.40
N ALA A 196 12.92 7.15 37.39
CA ALA A 196 14.15 7.94 37.37
C ALA A 196 14.20 8.98 38.51
N GLU A 197 13.09 9.65 38.81
CA GLU A 197 12.97 10.59 39.93
C GLU A 197 13.09 9.87 41.29
N SER A 198 12.52 8.66 41.41
CA SER A 198 12.63 7.83 42.63
C SER A 198 14.05 7.31 42.86
N ILE A 199 14.76 6.92 41.79
CA ILE A 199 16.17 6.52 41.86
C ILE A 199 17.05 7.71 42.20
N ARG A 200 16.80 8.90 41.61
CA ARG A 200 17.54 10.13 41.91
C ARG A 200 17.42 10.52 43.39
N LYS A 201 16.20 10.47 43.96
CA LYS A 201 15.96 10.73 45.39
C LYS A 201 16.57 9.67 46.32
N ALA A 202 16.68 8.42 45.88
CA ALA A 202 17.34 7.37 46.66
C ALA A 202 18.87 7.56 46.69
N VAL A 203 19.46 7.97 45.57
CA VAL A 203 20.90 8.26 45.46
C VAL A 203 21.30 9.51 46.25
N GLU A 204 20.48 10.58 46.21
CA GLU A 204 20.74 11.80 47.01
C GLU A 204 20.65 11.54 48.53
N ARG A 205 19.84 10.56 48.97
CA ARG A 205 19.75 10.15 50.39
C ARG A 205 20.91 9.26 50.85
N MET A 206 21.63 8.62 49.93
CA MET A 206 22.82 7.83 50.23
C MET A 206 24.12 8.65 50.23
N ALA A 207 24.07 9.91 49.76
CA ALA A 207 25.22 10.81 49.71
C ALA A 207 25.42 11.67 50.98
N PHE A 208 24.57 11.52 52.00
CA PHE A 208 24.70 12.16 53.31
C PHE A 208 24.55 11.13 54.45
N VAL A 209 25.51 10.21 54.54
CA VAL A 209 25.89 9.50 55.79
C VAL A 209 27.41 9.33 55.76
#